data_AF-A0A453NNU8-F1
#
_entry.id   AF-A0A453NNU8-F1
#
_cell.length_a   1.000
_cell.length_b   1.000
_cell.length_c   1.000
_cell.angle_alpha   90.00
_cell.angle_beta   90.00
_cell.angle_gamma   90.00
#
_symmetry.space_group_name_H-M   'P 1'
#
loop_
_entity.id
_entity.type
_entity.pdbx_description
1 polymer ?
#
loop_
_entity_poly.entity_id
_entity_poly.type
_entity_poly.pdbx_seq_one_letter_code
_entity_poly.pdbx_strand_id
1 'polypeptide(L)'
;MCYEDFVHFILSEEDKSSEPSQDYWFKCIDLDGNGILTHIELQYFFEEQLHRMECMAQEPVLFEDILCQLVDMIGPEDDTFFTIKDFRRCKLSGHFFNVLFNLNKFMAFESRDPFLIRQMREEPSLTDWDRFARREYIRLAMEEDGEDASNASGDVWDESLESPF
;
A
#
# COMPACT_ATOMS: atom_id res chain seq x y z
N MET A 1 8.38 25.21 7.01
CA MET A 1 9.04 23.91 7.14
C MET A 1 10.55 24.09 7.05
N CYS A 2 11.27 23.72 8.09
CA CYS A 2 12.71 23.52 8.07
C CYS A 2 13.05 22.02 7.82
N TYR A 3 14.35 21.68 7.78
CA TYR A 3 14.78 20.29 7.59
C TYR A 3 14.26 19.35 8.70
N GLU A 4 14.23 19.82 9.95
CA GLU A 4 13.74 19.04 11.08
C GLU A 4 12.24 18.73 10.94
N ASP A 5 11.43 19.69 10.47
CA ASP A 5 10.01 19.45 10.17
C ASP A 5 9.85 18.38 9.08
N PHE A 6 10.70 18.44 8.05
CA PHE A 6 10.69 17.45 6.97
C PHE A 6 11.05 16.04 7.46
N VAL A 7 11.98 15.91 8.41
CA VAL A 7 12.32 14.61 9.02
C VAL A 7 11.10 14.02 9.74
N HIS A 8 10.39 14.82 10.52
CA HIS A 8 9.16 14.36 11.19
C HIS A 8 8.08 13.96 10.18
N PHE A 9 7.91 14.76 9.12
CA PHE A 9 6.99 14.46 8.03
C PHE A 9 7.33 13.13 7.35
N ILE A 10 8.58 12.92 6.92
CA ILE A 10 8.93 11.74 6.13
C ILE A 10 8.85 10.45 6.96
N LEU A 11 9.27 10.49 8.23
CA LEU A 11 9.15 9.35 9.14
C LEU A 11 7.67 9.02 9.40
N SER A 12 6.83 10.03 9.56
CA SER A 12 5.37 9.85 9.72
C SER A 12 4.71 9.37 8.43
N GLU A 13 5.19 9.80 7.27
CA GLU A 13 4.64 9.35 5.98
C GLU A 13 4.97 7.88 5.71
N GLU A 14 6.20 7.45 6.06
CA GLU A 14 6.70 6.10 5.82
C GLU A 14 5.95 5.05 6.64
N ASP A 15 5.87 5.22 7.96
CA ASP A 15 5.14 4.31 8.87
C ASP A 15 4.02 5.03 9.62
N LYS A 16 2.84 5.07 8.99
CA LYS A 16 1.61 5.62 9.56
C LYS A 16 1.00 4.80 10.70
N SER A 17 1.47 3.57 10.91
CA SER A 17 0.98 2.72 11.98
C SER A 17 1.72 2.98 13.29
N SER A 18 2.90 3.61 13.24
CA SER A 18 3.68 3.97 14.44
C SER A 18 2.95 5.00 15.31
N GLU A 19 3.19 4.94 16.63
CA GLU A 19 2.50 5.83 17.54
C GLU A 19 2.72 7.34 17.26
N PRO A 20 3.96 7.80 17.06
CA PRO A 20 4.24 9.20 16.75
C PRO A 20 3.58 9.66 15.45
N SER A 21 3.52 8.78 14.45
CA SER A 21 2.90 9.12 13.18
C SER A 21 1.40 9.28 13.28
N GLN A 22 0.71 8.42 14.03
CA GLN A 22 -0.74 8.57 14.22
C GLN A 22 -1.04 9.91 14.91
N ASP A 23 -0.23 10.33 15.90
CA ASP A 23 -0.40 11.65 16.53
C ASP A 23 -0.18 12.79 15.53
N TYR A 24 0.83 12.66 14.67
CA TYR A 24 1.15 13.63 13.62
C TYR A 24 -0.05 13.80 12.67
N TRP A 25 -0.54 12.69 12.09
CA TRP A 25 -1.61 12.74 11.11
C TRP A 25 -2.97 13.08 11.72
N PHE A 26 -3.26 12.61 12.94
CA PHE A 26 -4.46 12.99 13.66
C PHE A 26 -4.54 14.50 13.82
N LYS A 27 -3.45 15.16 14.26
CA LYS A 27 -3.39 16.63 14.37
C LYS A 27 -3.50 17.36 13.03
N CYS A 28 -3.11 16.73 11.92
CA CYS A 28 -3.28 17.31 10.59
C CYS A 28 -4.73 17.23 10.10
N ILE A 29 -5.48 16.21 10.53
CA ILE A 29 -6.87 16.00 10.12
C ILE A 29 -7.87 16.72 11.03
N ASP A 30 -7.57 16.80 12.33
CA ASP A 30 -8.35 17.54 13.33
C ASP A 30 -8.28 19.05 13.02
N LEU A 31 -9.24 19.54 12.23
CA LEU A 31 -9.19 20.88 11.65
C LEU A 31 -9.55 21.96 12.67
N ASP A 32 -10.38 21.62 13.66
CA ASP A 32 -10.79 22.52 14.73
C ASP A 32 -9.98 22.34 16.03
N GLY A 33 -9.17 21.28 16.12
CA GLY A 33 -8.25 21.01 17.23
C GLY A 33 -8.97 20.52 18.49
N ASN A 34 -10.17 19.95 18.37
CA ASN A 34 -10.99 19.52 19.50
C ASN A 34 -10.64 18.12 20.02
N GLY A 35 -9.75 17.38 19.34
CA GLY A 35 -9.29 16.05 19.71
C GLY A 35 -10.21 14.91 19.26
N ILE A 36 -11.19 15.16 18.40
CA ILE A 36 -12.07 14.16 17.78
C ILE A 36 -12.12 14.38 16.27
N LEU A 37 -12.21 13.30 15.49
CA LEU A 37 -12.41 13.39 14.04
C LEU A 37 -13.85 13.04 13.72
N THR A 38 -14.58 14.02 13.23
CA THR A 38 -15.98 13.87 12.80
C THR A 38 -16.06 13.45 11.34
N HIS A 39 -17.20 12.88 10.93
CA HIS A 39 -17.42 12.50 9.52
C HIS A 39 -17.25 13.68 8.55
N ILE A 40 -17.50 14.91 9.01
CA ILE A 40 -17.35 16.14 8.21
C ILE A 40 -15.88 16.38 7.84
N GLU A 41 -14.96 16.24 8.79
CA GLU A 41 -13.53 16.41 8.54
C GLU A 41 -13.00 15.29 7.64
N LEU A 42 -13.46 14.05 7.87
CA LEU A 42 -13.09 12.93 7.01
C LEU A 42 -13.56 13.13 5.56
N GLN A 43 -14.80 13.60 5.39
CA GLN A 43 -15.36 13.90 4.08
C GLN A 43 -14.55 14.99 3.37
N TYR A 44 -14.17 16.05 4.09
CA TYR A 44 -13.36 17.14 3.54
C TYR A 44 -12.06 16.64 2.90
N PHE A 45 -11.32 15.74 3.56
CA PHE A 45 -10.12 15.16 2.98
C PHE A 45 -10.43 14.17 1.85
N PHE A 46 -11.48 13.36 2.00
CA PHE A 46 -11.84 12.35 1.01
C PHE A 46 -12.35 12.95 -0.32
N GLU A 47 -12.93 14.14 -0.32
CA GLU A 47 -13.37 14.83 -1.56
C GLU A 47 -12.22 15.00 -2.57
N GLU A 48 -11.01 15.36 -2.11
CA GLU A 48 -9.84 15.47 -2.97
C GLU A 48 -9.40 14.09 -3.51
N GLN A 49 -9.53 13.05 -2.69
CA GLN A 49 -9.20 11.68 -3.09
C GLN A 49 -10.14 11.18 -4.18
N LEU A 50 -11.44 11.46 -4.03
CA LEU A 50 -12.46 11.16 -5.02
C LEU A 50 -12.13 11.83 -6.36
N HIS A 51 -11.80 13.13 -6.33
CA HIS A 51 -11.41 13.87 -7.53
C HIS A 51 -10.17 13.26 -8.22
N ARG A 52 -9.16 12.87 -7.44
CA ARG A 52 -7.95 12.23 -7.97
C ARG A 52 -8.23 10.84 -8.56
N MET A 53 -9.16 10.07 -7.97
CA MET A 53 -9.62 8.78 -8.54
C MET A 53 -10.30 8.98 -9.89
N GLU A 54 -11.16 9.98 -10.02
CA GLU A 54 -11.82 10.34 -11.29
C GLU A 54 -10.80 10.72 -12.37
N CYS A 55 -9.77 11.50 -12.02
CA CYS A 55 -8.69 11.86 -12.94
C CYS A 55 -7.89 10.66 -13.44
N MET A 56 -7.86 9.57 -12.67
CA MET A 56 -7.21 8.30 -13.03
C MET A 56 -8.18 7.32 -13.72
N ALA A 57 -9.40 7.76 -14.06
CA ALA A 57 -10.47 6.92 -14.61
C ALA A 57 -10.78 5.68 -13.75
N GLN A 58 -10.57 5.79 -12.43
CA GLN A 58 -11.01 4.78 -11.47
C GLN A 58 -12.49 5.00 -11.15
N GLU A 59 -13.19 3.92 -10.81
CA GLU A 59 -14.58 4.02 -10.39
C GLU A 59 -14.65 4.69 -9.00
N PRO A 60 -15.37 5.83 -8.88
CA PRO A 60 -15.51 6.51 -7.60
C PRO A 60 -16.37 5.68 -6.63
N VAL A 61 -16.00 5.69 -5.34
CA VAL A 61 -16.77 5.08 -4.25
C VAL A 61 -17.48 6.17 -3.46
N LEU A 62 -18.70 5.91 -3.02
CA LEU A 62 -19.45 6.84 -2.19
C LEU A 62 -18.78 7.02 -0.82
N PHE A 63 -18.80 8.23 -0.29
CA PHE A 63 -18.20 8.52 1.00
C PHE A 63 -18.88 7.72 2.12
N GLU A 64 -20.19 7.49 2.05
CA GLU A 64 -20.93 6.70 3.03
C GLU A 64 -20.42 5.25 3.11
N ASP A 65 -20.08 4.64 1.98
CA ASP A 65 -19.53 3.29 1.93
C ASP A 65 -18.12 3.25 2.52
N ILE A 66 -17.29 4.25 2.20
CA ILE A 66 -15.95 4.40 2.76
C ILE A 66 -16.03 4.63 4.28
N LEU A 67 -16.93 5.50 4.72
CA LEU A 67 -17.13 5.78 6.13
C LEU A 67 -17.50 4.52 6.90
N CYS A 68 -18.43 3.70 6.38
CA CYS A 68 -18.76 2.41 6.99
C CYS A 68 -17.53 1.51 7.09
N GLN A 69 -16.73 1.41 6.03
CA GLN A 69 -15.48 0.63 6.06
C GLN A 69 -14.47 1.16 7.09
N LEU A 70 -14.34 2.49 7.23
CA LEU A 70 -13.44 3.10 8.20
C LEU A 70 -13.91 2.84 9.64
N VAL A 71 -15.21 2.94 9.91
CA VAL A 71 -15.81 2.62 11.22
C VAL A 71 -15.57 1.15 11.56
N ASP A 72 -15.89 0.23 10.63
CA ASP A 72 -15.69 -1.21 10.82
C ASP A 72 -14.21 -1.57 11.04
N MET A 73 -13.31 -0.90 10.33
CA MET A 73 -11.87 -1.14 10.42
C MET A 73 -11.27 -0.66 11.75
N ILE A 74 -11.67 0.52 12.23
CA ILE A 74 -11.11 1.10 13.47
C ILE A 74 -11.82 0.54 14.70
N GLY A 75 -13.13 0.30 14.63
CA GLY A 75 -13.97 -0.09 15.76
C GLY A 75 -13.93 0.96 16.88
N PRO A 76 -14.32 2.22 16.62
CA PRO A 76 -14.32 3.27 17.64
C PRO A 76 -15.31 2.94 18.76
N GLU A 77 -15.14 3.61 19.90
CA GLU A 77 -16.08 3.45 21.03
C GLU A 77 -17.45 4.09 20.75
N ASP A 78 -17.48 5.12 19.90
CA ASP A 78 -18.67 5.80 19.39
C ASP A 78 -18.55 5.92 17.87
N ASP A 79 -19.53 5.43 17.11
CA ASP A 79 -19.47 5.41 15.64
C ASP A 79 -19.58 6.82 15.00
N THR A 80 -19.91 7.85 15.79
CA THR A 80 -20.09 9.22 15.29
C THR A 80 -18.79 10.01 15.18
N PHE A 81 -17.71 9.60 15.85
CA PHE A 81 -16.41 10.26 15.79
C PHE A 81 -15.26 9.31 16.13
N PHE A 82 -14.04 9.67 15.74
CA PHE A 82 -12.83 8.92 16.07
C PHE A 82 -11.95 9.71 17.01
N THR A 83 -11.35 9.03 17.99
CA THR A 83 -10.34 9.61 18.89
C THR A 83 -8.98 8.99 18.64
N ILE A 84 -7.90 9.66 19.07
CA ILE A 84 -6.55 9.07 18.97
C ILE A 84 -6.44 7.70 19.64
N LYS A 85 -7.22 7.46 20.71
CA LYS A 85 -7.23 6.17 21.43
C LYS A 85 -7.78 5.03 20.59
N ASP A 86 -8.66 5.31 19.63
CA ASP A 86 -9.21 4.30 18.74
C ASP A 86 -8.14 3.81 17.76
N PHE A 87 -7.35 4.73 17.22
CA PHE A 87 -6.22 4.40 16.32
C PHE A 87 -5.11 3.61 17.01
N ARG A 88 -4.87 3.82 18.31
CA ARG A 88 -3.88 3.07 19.10
C ARG A 88 -4.21 1.58 19.22
N ARG A 89 -5.49 1.22 19.15
CA ARG A 89 -5.98 -0.15 19.32
C ARG A 89 -5.98 -0.94 18.01
N CYS A 90 -5.94 -0.25 16.87
CA CYS A 90 -6.06 -0.86 15.54
C CYS A 90 -4.73 -0.90 14.79
N LYS A 91 -4.32 -2.09 14.32
CA LYS A 91 -3.11 -2.27 13.49
C LYS A 91 -3.25 -1.74 12.07
N LEU A 92 -4.47 -1.40 11.65
CA LEU A 92 -4.80 -0.87 10.32
C LEU A 92 -5.01 0.65 10.33
N SER A 93 -4.71 1.33 11.44
CA SER A 93 -4.78 2.80 11.54
C SER A 93 -4.00 3.52 10.44
N GLY A 94 -2.84 2.98 10.04
CA GLY A 94 -2.08 3.54 8.92
C GLY A 94 -2.84 3.53 7.59
N HIS A 95 -3.71 2.52 7.37
CA HIS A 95 -4.54 2.45 6.18
C HIS A 95 -5.66 3.50 6.19
N PHE A 96 -6.30 3.74 7.34
CA PHE A 96 -7.29 4.81 7.51
C PHE A 96 -6.75 6.16 7.01
N PHE A 97 -5.54 6.53 7.41
CA PHE A 97 -4.92 7.77 6.97
C PHE A 97 -4.64 7.79 5.45
N ASN A 98 -4.24 6.65 4.87
CA ASN A 98 -3.99 6.57 3.43
C ASN A 98 -5.28 6.76 2.62
N VAL A 99 -6.42 6.22 3.08
CA VAL A 99 -7.72 6.42 2.43
C VAL A 99 -8.01 7.92 2.26
N LEU A 100 -7.75 8.71 3.31
CA LEU A 100 -8.08 10.13 3.34
C LEU A 100 -7.16 11.02 2.50
N PHE A 101 -5.87 10.71 2.36
CA PHE A 101 -4.94 11.65 1.71
C PHE A 101 -3.76 11.03 0.94
N ASN A 102 -3.59 9.71 0.96
CA ASN A 102 -2.54 9.04 0.17
C ASN A 102 -3.14 8.03 -0.81
N LEU A 103 -3.61 8.54 -1.95
CA LEU A 103 -4.24 7.73 -3.00
C LEU A 103 -3.36 6.57 -3.48
N ASN A 104 -2.04 6.78 -3.62
CA ASN A 104 -1.15 5.72 -4.09
C ASN A 104 -1.12 4.53 -3.12
N LYS A 105 -0.95 4.80 -1.81
CA LYS A 105 -0.96 3.75 -0.79
C LYS A 105 -2.35 3.15 -0.60
N PHE A 106 -3.41 3.93 -0.76
CA PHE A 106 -4.78 3.44 -0.75
C PHE A 106 -5.04 2.46 -1.90
N MET A 107 -4.80 2.86 -3.16
CA MET A 107 -4.97 1.99 -4.34
C MET A 107 -4.09 0.75 -4.30
N ALA A 108 -2.86 0.86 -3.81
CA ALA A 108 -1.97 -0.28 -3.63
C ALA A 108 -2.52 -1.30 -2.61
N PHE A 109 -3.28 -0.84 -1.60
CA PHE A 109 -3.93 -1.72 -0.63
C PHE A 109 -5.18 -2.38 -1.19
N GLU A 110 -5.99 -1.64 -1.95
CA GLU A 110 -7.22 -2.13 -2.62
C GLU A 110 -6.91 -3.16 -3.72
N SER A 111 -5.80 -2.98 -4.44
CA SER A 111 -5.39 -3.88 -5.51
C SER A 111 -4.63 -5.14 -5.03
N ARG A 112 -4.56 -5.39 -3.71
CA ARG A 112 -3.87 -6.58 -3.20
C ARG A 112 -4.60 -7.84 -3.62
N ASP A 113 -3.85 -8.77 -4.21
CA ASP A 113 -4.37 -10.05 -4.67
C ASP A 113 -4.88 -10.89 -3.47
N PRO A 114 -6.18 -11.24 -3.45
CA PRO A 114 -6.76 -12.12 -2.43
C PRO A 114 -6.05 -13.47 -2.30
N PHE A 115 -5.49 -13.99 -3.40
CA PHE A 115 -4.72 -15.24 -3.37
C PHE A 115 -3.43 -15.08 -2.57
N LEU A 116 -2.69 -14.00 -2.80
CA LEU A 116 -1.47 -13.70 -2.03
C LEU A 116 -1.79 -13.47 -0.55
N ILE A 117 -2.87 -12.75 -0.23
CA ILE A 117 -3.30 -12.54 1.16
C ILE A 117 -3.58 -13.87 1.86
N ARG A 118 -4.25 -14.80 1.17
CA ARG A 118 -4.53 -16.13 1.71
C ARG A 118 -3.24 -16.92 1.96
N GLN A 119 -2.32 -16.92 0.99
CA GLN A 119 -1.02 -17.58 1.14
C GLN A 119 -0.22 -17.00 2.32
N MET A 120 -0.28 -15.69 2.55
CA MET A 120 0.35 -15.04 3.70
C MET A 120 -0.16 -15.57 5.03
N ARG A 121 -1.48 -15.81 5.13
CA ARG A 121 -2.11 -16.38 6.33
C ARG A 121 -1.74 -17.84 6.56
N GLU A 122 -1.47 -18.59 5.48
CA GLU A 122 -1.12 -20.01 5.54
C GLU A 122 0.36 -20.24 5.95
N GLU A 123 1.25 -19.26 5.74
CA GLU A 123 2.67 -19.32 6.16
C GLU A 123 3.05 -18.16 7.11
N PRO A 124 2.55 -18.08 8.36
CA PRO A 124 2.76 -16.93 9.24
C PRO A 124 4.22 -16.70 9.67
N SER A 125 5.08 -17.71 9.55
CA SER A 125 6.48 -17.65 9.97
C SER A 125 7.38 -16.86 9.02
N LEU A 126 6.93 -16.57 7.81
CA LEU A 126 7.70 -15.79 6.84
C LEU A 126 7.44 -14.30 7.01
N THR A 127 8.52 -13.53 7.09
CA THR A 127 8.47 -12.07 7.07
C THR A 127 8.13 -11.55 5.67
N ASP A 128 7.73 -10.28 5.57
CA ASP A 128 7.50 -9.64 4.27
C ASP A 128 8.75 -9.62 3.40
N TRP A 129 9.93 -9.50 4.02
CA TRP A 129 11.21 -9.62 3.34
C TRP A 129 11.44 -11.02 2.77
N ASP A 130 11.15 -12.07 3.54
CA ASP A 130 11.30 -13.47 3.07
C ASP A 130 10.40 -13.74 1.85
N ARG A 131 9.18 -13.21 1.89
CA ARG A 131 8.22 -13.32 0.77
C ARG A 131 8.70 -12.57 -0.46
N PHE A 132 9.15 -11.33 -0.27
CA PHE A 132 9.71 -10.52 -1.35
C PHE A 132 10.93 -11.22 -1.97
N ALA A 133 11.90 -11.62 -1.16
CA ALA A 133 13.11 -12.30 -1.60
C ALA A 133 12.78 -13.60 -2.35
N ARG A 134 11.85 -14.41 -1.86
CA ARG A 134 11.39 -15.63 -2.54
C ARG A 134 10.78 -15.34 -3.90
N ARG A 135 9.89 -14.35 -4.00
CA ARG A 135 9.24 -13.97 -5.27
C ARG A 135 10.26 -13.46 -6.28
N GLU A 136 11.15 -12.57 -5.87
CA GLU A 136 12.20 -12.03 -6.74
C GLU A 136 13.19 -13.11 -7.17
N TYR A 137 13.56 -14.03 -6.27
CA TYR A 137 14.41 -15.17 -6.62
C TYR A 137 13.78 -16.03 -7.73
N ILE A 138 12.48 -16.38 -7.59
CA ILE A 138 11.77 -17.16 -8.62
C ILE A 138 11.71 -16.39 -9.94
N ARG A 139 11.40 -15.09 -9.90
CA ARG A 139 11.34 -14.25 -11.09
C ARG A 139 12.68 -14.23 -11.84
N LEU A 140 13.77 -13.98 -11.12
CA LEU A 140 15.12 -13.95 -11.70
C LEU A 140 15.54 -15.31 -12.25
N ALA A 141 15.26 -16.41 -11.53
CA ALA A 141 15.58 -17.76 -12.00
C ALA A 141 14.83 -18.12 -13.30
N MET A 142 13.58 -17.67 -13.46
CA MET A 142 12.82 -17.86 -14.69
C MET A 142 13.32 -17.00 -15.86
N GLU A 143 13.86 -15.80 -15.58
CA GLU A 143 14.50 -14.94 -16.57
C GLU A 143 15.81 -15.58 -17.07
N GLU A 144 16.61 -16.18 -16.18
CA GLU A 144 17.86 -16.89 -16.51
C GLU A 144 17.62 -18.15 -17.37
N ASP A 145 16.64 -18.99 -17.01
CA ASP A 145 16.27 -20.18 -17.81
C ASP A 145 15.74 -19.80 -19.22
N GLY A 146 15.10 -18.63 -19.36
CA GLY A 146 14.64 -18.10 -20.63
C GLY A 146 15.77 -17.58 -21.53
N GLU A 147 16.79 -16.97 -20.93
CA GLU A 147 18.00 -16.53 -21.62
C GLU A 147 18.85 -17.72 -22.09
N ASP A 148 19.01 -18.76 -21.27
CA ASP A 148 19.71 -19.99 -21.65
C ASP A 148 18.98 -20.76 -22.78
N ALA A 149 17.64 -20.79 -22.77
CA ALA A 149 16.87 -21.36 -23.88
C ALA A 149 17.01 -20.57 -25.19
N SER A 150 17.21 -19.26 -25.12
CA SER A 150 17.43 -18.40 -26.28
C SER A 150 18.87 -18.50 -26.82
N ASN A 151 19.86 -18.59 -25.93
CA ASN A 151 21.28 -18.76 -26.27
C ASN A 151 21.62 -20.20 -26.74
N ALA A 152 20.85 -21.22 -26.32
CA ALA A 152 20.99 -22.59 -26.83
C ALA A 152 20.56 -22.77 -28.31
N SER A 153 19.97 -21.75 -28.93
CA SER A 153 19.63 -21.74 -30.36
C SER A 153 20.69 -21.06 -31.26
N GLY A 154 21.78 -20.55 -30.67
CA GLY A 154 22.75 -19.68 -31.35
C GLY A 154 23.99 -20.34 -31.96
N ASP A 155 24.44 -21.50 -31.46
CA ASP A 155 25.74 -22.07 -31.85
C ASP A 155 25.58 -23.35 -32.70
N VAL A 156 25.28 -23.16 -33.98
CA VAL A 156 25.59 -24.14 -35.04
C VAL A 156 26.37 -23.43 -36.16
N TRP A 157 27.61 -23.08 -35.87
CA TRP A 157 28.68 -22.81 -36.84
C TRP A 157 29.89 -23.58 -36.29
N ASP A 158 30.61 -24.45 -36.99
CA ASP A 158 30.82 -24.67 -38.41
C ASP A 158 31.49 -26.06 -38.54
N GLU A 159 31.78 -26.46 -39.78
CA GLU A 159 32.96 -27.21 -40.22
C GLU A 159 32.77 -28.57 -40.90
N SER A 160 33.16 -28.54 -42.17
CA SER A 160 33.76 -29.62 -42.97
C SER A 160 32.82 -30.65 -43.57
N LEU A 161 32.44 -30.42 -44.82
CA LEU A 161 32.66 -31.42 -45.88
C LEU A 161 32.94 -30.68 -47.20
N GLU A 162 34.23 -30.43 -47.46
CA GLU A 162 34.73 -30.24 -48.82
C GLU A 162 34.27 -31.40 -49.71
N SER A 163 34.00 -31.09 -50.98
CA SER A 163 33.73 -32.06 -52.04
C SER A 163 34.92 -33.00 -52.23
N PRO A 164 34.70 -34.19 -52.84
CA PRO A 164 35.18 -34.27 -54.22
C PRO A 164 34.32 -35.13 -55.18
N PHE A 165 34.33 -34.64 -56.44
CA PHE A 165 33.89 -35.20 -57.72
C PHE A 165 32.41 -35.06 -58.12
#